data_AF-A0A4U9TH05-F1
#
_entry.id   AF-A0A4U9TH05-F1
#
_cell.length_a   1.000
_cell.length_b   1.000
_cell.length_c   1.000
_cell.angle_alpha   90.00
_cell.angle_beta   90.00
_cell.angle_gamma   90.00
#
_symmetry.space_group_name_H-M   'P 1'
#
loop_
_entity.id
_entity.type
_entity.pdbx_description
1 polymer ?
#
loop_
_entity_poly.entity_id
_entity_poly.type
_entity_poly.pdbx_seq_one_letter_code
_entity_poly.pdbx_strand_id
1 'polypeptide(L)'
;MRREGFELAVSRPKVIFREIDGRKQEPFENVTLDIEEQHQGSVMQAMGERKADLKNMDPDGKGRVRLDYVIPSRGLIGSVTNS
;
A
#
# COMPACT_ATOMS: atom_id res chain seq x y z
N MET A 1 15.71 -16.05 -9.74
CA MET A 1 14.77 -16.87 -10.53
C MET A 1 14.68 -16.45 -12.00
N ARG A 2 14.24 -15.24 -12.38
CA ARG A 2 14.25 -14.83 -13.81
C ARG A 2 15.63 -14.80 -14.48
N ARG A 3 16.70 -14.61 -13.71
CA ARG A 3 18.10 -14.64 -14.20
C ARG A 3 18.67 -16.05 -14.43
N GLU A 4 17.92 -17.11 -14.13
CA GLU A 4 18.38 -18.51 -14.28
C GLU A 4 17.58 -19.29 -15.34
N GLY A 5 16.75 -18.62 -16.15
CA GLY A 5 16.09 -19.25 -17.31
C GLY A 5 14.86 -20.10 -17.00
N PHE A 6 14.32 -20.05 -15.79
CA PHE A 6 13.08 -20.75 -15.43
C PHE A 6 11.84 -19.96 -15.84
N GLU A 7 10.96 -20.57 -16.63
CA GLU A 7 9.59 -20.09 -16.86
C GLU A 7 8.69 -20.55 -15.71
N LEU A 8 8.10 -19.58 -14.99
CA LEU A 8 7.11 -19.82 -13.93
C LEU A 8 5.83 -19.04 -14.24
N ALA A 9 4.70 -19.74 -14.28
CA ALA A 9 3.39 -19.14 -14.22
C ALA A 9 3.06 -18.84 -12.75
N VAL A 10 3.15 -17.58 -12.34
CA VAL A 10 2.85 -17.17 -10.96
C VAL A 10 1.35 -16.91 -10.84
N SER A 11 0.69 -17.59 -9.90
CA SER A 11 -0.71 -17.32 -9.59
C SER A 11 -0.86 -15.95 -8.91
N ARG A 12 -2.02 -15.28 -9.08
CA ARG A 12 -2.29 -13.98 -8.45
C ARG A 12 -2.05 -14.08 -6.94
N PRO A 13 -1.28 -13.17 -6.33
CA PRO A 13 -1.03 -13.20 -4.89
C PRO A 13 -2.36 -13.14 -4.15
N LYS A 14 -2.61 -14.13 -3.27
CA LYS A 14 -3.80 -14.19 -2.42
C LYS A 14 -3.42 -13.75 -1.02
N VAL A 15 -4.25 -12.90 -0.41
CA VAL A 15 -4.10 -12.55 1.00
C VAL A 15 -4.37 -13.79 1.85
N ILE A 16 -3.42 -14.12 2.72
CA ILE A 16 -3.54 -15.20 3.69
C ILE A 16 -4.17 -14.61 4.95
N PHE A 17 -5.40 -14.99 5.23
CA PHE A 17 -6.05 -14.66 6.49
C PHE A 17 -5.48 -15.54 7.61
N ARG A 18 -5.21 -14.95 8.77
CA ARG A 18 -4.79 -15.68 9.97
C ARG A 18 -5.85 -15.54 11.04
N GLU A 19 -6.10 -16.61 11.77
CA GLU A 19 -6.95 -16.58 12.95
C GLU A 19 -6.06 -16.30 14.17
N ILE A 20 -6.33 -15.19 14.85
CA ILE A 20 -5.62 -14.79 16.06
C ILE A 20 -6.70 -14.52 17.11
N ASP A 21 -6.65 -15.23 18.23
CA ASP A 21 -7.62 -15.14 19.33
C ASP A 21 -9.08 -15.35 18.89
N GLY A 22 -9.33 -16.30 17.99
CA GLY A 22 -10.66 -16.61 17.45
C GLY A 22 -11.21 -15.56 16.49
N ARG A 23 -10.40 -14.57 16.09
CA ARG A 23 -10.76 -13.52 15.12
C ARG A 23 -9.96 -13.68 13.84
N LYS A 24 -10.67 -13.63 12.71
CA LYS A 24 -10.06 -13.60 11.38
C LYS A 24 -9.39 -12.24 11.17
N GLN A 25 -8.06 -12.22 11.15
CA GLN A 25 -7.25 -11.04 10.87
C GLN A 25 -6.71 -11.11 9.44
N GLU A 26 -6.57 -9.95 8.82
CA GLU A 26 -5.85 -9.77 7.57
C GLU A 26 -4.53 -9.03 7.81
N PRO A 27 -3.50 -9.27 6.99
CA PRO A 27 -2.26 -8.49 7.07
C PRO A 27 -2.51 -7.03 6.67
N PHE A 28 -1.85 -6.13 7.41
CA PHE A 28 -1.76 -4.71 7.12
C PHE A 28 -0.31 -4.35 6.83
N GLU A 29 -0.11 -3.42 5.90
CA GLU A 29 1.20 -2.93 5.46
C GLU A 29 1.32 -1.44 5.80
N ASN A 30 2.53 -1.01 6.13
CA ASN A 30 2.84 0.40 6.33
C ASN A 30 3.39 0.99 5.04
N VAL A 31 2.79 2.08 4.57
CA VAL A 31 3.19 2.77 3.35
C VAL A 31 3.58 4.20 3.70
N THR A 32 4.83 4.56 3.42
CA THR A 32 5.32 5.93 3.51
C THR A 32 5.45 6.51 2.11
N LEU A 33 4.83 7.66 1.89
CA LEU A 33 4.86 8.41 0.63
C LEU A 33 5.51 9.76 0.89
N ASP A 34 6.48 10.12 0.05
CA ASP A 34 7.09 11.45 0.04
C ASP A 34 6.79 12.09 -1.31
N ILE A 35 5.91 13.09 -1.30
CA ILE A 35 5.34 13.71 -2.50
C ILE A 35 5.39 15.22 -2.38
N GLU A 36 5.28 15.91 -3.52
CA GLU A 36 5.08 17.35 -3.53
C GLU A 36 3.67 17.69 -3.03
N GLU A 37 3.52 18.81 -2.30
CA GLU A 37 2.24 19.26 -1.73
C GLU A 37 1.13 19.37 -2.79
N GLN A 38 1.49 19.74 -4.04
CA GLN A 38 0.54 19.81 -5.16
C GLN A 38 -0.14 18.48 -5.49
N HIS A 39 0.46 17.34 -5.13
CA HIS A 39 -0.09 16.00 -5.34
C HIS A 39 -0.75 15.42 -4.08
N GLN A 40 -0.72 16.13 -2.96
CA GLN A 40 -1.24 15.63 -1.69
C GLN A 40 -2.71 15.21 -1.79
N GLY A 41 -3.58 16.07 -2.35
CA GLY A 41 -5.01 15.80 -2.42
C GLY A 41 -5.35 14.57 -3.28
N SER A 42 -4.72 14.43 -4.46
CA SER A 42 -4.96 13.29 -5.35
C SER A 42 -4.45 11.98 -4.75
N VAL A 43 -3.29 12.01 -4.08
CA VAL A 43 -2.74 10.84 -3.39
C VAL A 43 -3.59 10.43 -2.20
N MET A 44 -4.06 11.40 -1.39
CA MET A 44 -4.97 11.13 -0.27
C MET A 44 -6.27 10.47 -0.74
N GLN A 45 -6.85 10.95 -1.84
CA GLN A 45 -8.05 10.34 -2.41
C GLN A 45 -7.79 8.90 -2.86
N ALA A 46 -6.73 8.67 -3.64
CA ALA A 46 -6.38 7.34 -4.13
C ALA A 46 -6.10 6.35 -2.99
N MET A 47 -5.50 6.81 -1.89
CA MET A 47 -5.24 6.00 -0.69
C MET A 47 -6.54 5.72 0.09
N GLY A 48 -7.44 6.70 0.19
CA GLY A 48 -8.77 6.52 0.81
C GLY A 48 -9.64 5.50 0.08
N GLU A 49 -9.64 5.49 -1.25
CA GLU A 49 -10.33 4.49 -2.07
C GLU A 49 -9.82 3.06 -1.79
N ARG A 50 -8.55 2.93 -1.42
CA ARG A 50 -7.90 1.65 -1.09
C ARG A 50 -8.06 1.24 0.38
N LYS A 51 -8.88 1.95 1.15
CA LYS A 51 -9.07 1.73 2.59
C LYS A 51 -7.75 1.86 3.38
N ALA A 52 -6.88 2.76 2.94
CA ALA A 52 -5.69 3.12 3.71
C ALA A 52 -6.05 4.14 4.78
N ASP A 53 -5.60 3.89 6.00
CA ASP A 53 -5.74 4.82 7.13
C ASP A 53 -4.51 5.70 7.22
N LEU A 54 -4.69 7.02 7.13
CA LEU A 54 -3.62 7.97 7.40
C LEU A 54 -3.23 7.90 8.88
N LYS A 55 -1.95 7.65 9.17
CA LYS A 55 -1.40 7.63 10.53
C LYS A 55 -0.57 8.86 10.84
N ASN A 56 0.13 9.40 9.84
CA ASN A 56 0.95 10.58 10.02
C ASN A 56 1.00 11.43 8.76
N MET A 57 1.11 12.74 8.94
CA MET A 57 1.32 13.72 7.89
C MET A 57 2.36 14.72 8.40
N ASP A 58 3.49 14.79 7.71
CA ASP A 58 4.61 15.64 8.08
C ASP A 58 5.02 16.50 6.86
N PRO A 59 4.54 17.76 6.79
CA PRO A 59 4.95 18.69 5.76
C PRO A 59 6.35 19.26 6.06
N ASP A 60 7.23 19.27 5.07
CA ASP A 60 8.62 19.72 5.24
C ASP A 60 8.80 21.24 5.18
N GLY A 61 7.72 21.99 4.88
CA GLY A 61 7.69 23.44 4.72
C GLY A 61 8.48 23.95 3.50
N LYS A 62 8.99 23.05 2.66
CA LYS A 62 9.74 23.32 1.42
C LYS A 62 8.98 22.87 0.18
N GLY A 63 7.67 22.57 0.33
CA GLY A 63 6.78 22.17 -0.75
C GLY A 63 6.61 20.66 -0.90
N ARG A 64 7.09 19.85 0.05
CA ARG A 64 6.86 18.41 0.09
C ARG A 64 6.14 18.01 1.38
N VAL A 65 5.46 16.87 1.30
CA VAL A 65 4.76 16.28 2.42
C VAL A 65 5.04 14.78 2.46
N ARG A 66 5.38 14.31 3.66
CA ARG A 66 5.48 12.90 3.95
C ARG A 66 4.16 12.42 4.55
N LEU A 67 3.61 11.35 4.00
CA LEU A 67 2.38 10.72 4.44
C LEU A 67 2.66 9.27 4.85
N ASP A 68 2.34 8.89 6.07
CA ASP A 68 2.41 7.49 6.53
C ASP A 68 1.00 6.92 6.63
N TYR A 69 0.76 5.80 5.94
CA TYR A 69 -0.50 5.08 5.89
C TYR A 69 -0.36 3.65 6.42
N VAL A 70 -1.46 3.14 6.97
CA VAL A 70 -1.66 1.70 7.20
C VAL A 70 -2.73 1.23 6.23
N ILE A 71 -2.38 0.28 5.36
CA ILE A 71 -3.28 -0.24 4.31
C ILE A 71 -3.42 -1.76 4.46
N PRO A 72 -4.63 -2.33 4.40
CA PRO A 72 -4.77 -3.79 4.36
C PRO A 72 -4.11 -4.33 3.09
N SER A 73 -3.42 -5.47 3.15
CA SER A 73 -2.70 -6.01 1.97
C SER A 73 -3.60 -6.24 0.75
N ARG A 74 -4.92 -6.38 0.96
CA ARG A 74 -5.92 -6.41 -0.14
C ARG A 74 -5.98 -5.11 -0.94
N GLY A 75 -5.83 -3.95 -0.30
CA GLY A 75 -5.82 -2.64 -0.96
C GLY A 75 -4.58 -2.40 -1.82
N LEU A 76 -3.49 -3.10 -1.52
CA LEU A 76 -2.22 -3.01 -2.27
C LEU A 76 -2.18 -3.86 -3.54
N ILE A 77 -2.81 -5.04 -3.53
CA ILE A 77 -2.75 -6.01 -4.65
C ILE A 77 -3.27 -5.43 -5.98
N GLY A 78 -4.18 -4.45 -5.94
CA GLY A 78 -4.68 -3.76 -7.14
C GLY A 78 -3.78 -2.66 -7.70
N SER A 79 -2.77 -2.17 -6.94
CA SER A 79 -1.95 -1.01 -7.34
C SER A 79 -0.73 -1.37 -8.18
N VAL A 80 -0.22 -2.60 -8.05
CA VAL A 80 1.06 -2.99 -8.70
C VAL A 80 0.88 -3.28 -10.19
N THR A 81 -0.33 -3.17 -10.75
CA THR A 81 -0.63 -3.61 -12.13
C THR A 81 -1.23 -2.54 -13.04
N ASN A 82 -1.05 -1.25 -12.76
CA ASN A 82 -1.35 -0.23 -13.78
C ASN A 82 -0.24 0.82 -13.87
N SER A 83 0.71 0.55 -14.76
CA SER A 83 1.63 1.49 -15.39
C SER A 83 1.89 1.00 -16.80
#